data_AF-A0A820MAT7-F1
#
_entry.id   AF-A0A820MAT7-F1
#
_cell.length_a   1.000
_cell.length_b   1.000
_cell.length_c   1.000
_cell.angle_alpha   90.00
_cell.angle_beta   90.00
_cell.angle_gamma   90.00
#
_symmetry.space_group_name_H-M   'P 1'
#
loop_
_entity.id
_entity.type
_entity.pdbx_description
1 polymer ?
#
loop_
_entity_poly.entity_id
_entity_poly.type
_entity_poly.pdbx_seq_one_letter_code
_entity_poly.pdbx_strand_id
1 'polypeptide(L)'
;MDIESEESCIETEEQFSLQFDEASTRYVYVNTRVDYQHRSASLDDICLYDYIRFYRKKPIDAKDRKQLEAQAATKSVESKEPRRGRPFSEREMFQAGHPQASSHINIKRLKPVVPVLLGPQVPRRDREDTRERHCRSILTLFFPWRSIQDLCDVDQTWQQVFTIRHESITSESCKIIDHIQLLQECKNDRDEHLQQ
;
A
#
# COMPACT_ATOMS: atom_id res chain seq x y z
N MET A 1 43.11 -5.24 4.14
CA MET A 1 43.05 -4.44 5.39
C MET A 1 42.48 -3.10 4.99
N ASP A 2 41.23 -3.06 4.55
CA ASP A 2 39.99 -3.22 5.35
C ASP A 2 39.91 -2.15 6.43
N ILE A 3 38.82 -1.46 6.72
CA ILE A 3 37.43 -1.30 6.26
C ILE A 3 37.01 -0.07 7.10
N GLU A 4 36.26 0.87 6.52
CA GLU A 4 35.22 1.67 7.21
C GLU A 4 34.79 2.81 6.29
N SER A 5 34.07 2.46 5.22
CA SER A 5 33.10 3.40 4.66
C SER A 5 31.87 3.32 5.56
N GLU A 6 31.78 4.23 6.51
CA GLU A 6 30.54 4.48 7.27
C GLU A 6 29.40 4.74 6.27
N GLU A 7 28.56 3.73 6.03
CA GLU A 7 27.26 3.94 5.41
C GLU A 7 26.46 4.83 6.36
N SER A 8 26.31 6.11 6.03
CA SER A 8 25.39 6.97 6.76
C SER A 8 23.98 6.42 6.56
N CYS A 9 23.46 5.73 7.58
CA CYS A 9 22.04 5.52 7.73
C CYS A 9 21.40 6.90 7.85
N ILE A 10 20.92 7.46 6.74
CA ILE A 10 20.03 8.60 6.78
C ILE A 10 18.75 8.08 7.41
N GLU A 11 18.61 8.26 8.72
CA GLU A 11 17.34 8.19 9.44
C GLU A 11 16.38 9.13 8.71
N THR A 12 15.58 8.55 7.83
CA THR A 12 14.50 9.29 7.20
C THR A 12 13.47 9.43 8.29
N GLU A 13 13.43 10.59 8.93
CA GLU A 13 12.42 10.94 9.93
C GLU A 13 11.04 10.51 9.40
N GLU A 14 10.47 9.47 9.98
CA GLU A 14 9.12 9.04 9.62
C GLU A 14 8.19 10.22 9.94
N GLN A 15 7.69 10.90 8.89
CA GLN A 15 6.84 12.06 9.07
C GLN A 15 5.49 11.62 9.65
N PHE A 16 5.36 11.74 10.96
CA PHE A 16 4.18 11.36 11.70
C PHE A 16 3.16 12.50 11.73
N SER A 17 1.93 12.23 11.28
CA SER A 17 0.81 13.16 11.44
C SER A 17 -0.01 12.75 12.65
N LEU A 18 0.01 13.58 13.69
CA LEU A 18 -0.95 13.48 14.80
C LEU A 18 -2.23 14.21 14.39
N GLN A 19 -3.36 13.52 14.42
CA GLN A 19 -4.66 14.13 14.22
C GLN A 19 -5.46 14.05 15.51
N PHE A 20 -6.20 15.11 15.84
CA PHE A 20 -7.17 15.05 16.92
C PHE A 20 -8.39 14.25 16.43
N ASP A 21 -8.69 13.13 17.09
CA ASP A 21 -9.90 12.35 16.83
C ASP A 21 -11.01 12.85 17.75
N GLU A 22 -11.96 13.59 17.18
CA GLU A 22 -13.11 14.13 17.91
C GLU A 22 -13.94 13.02 18.57
N ALA A 23 -14.01 11.84 17.95
CA ALA A 23 -14.79 10.71 18.45
C ALA A 23 -14.22 10.10 19.73
N SER A 24 -12.90 10.07 19.89
CA SER A 24 -12.23 9.53 21.08
C SER A 24 -11.53 10.59 21.95
N THR A 25 -11.71 11.88 21.63
CA THR A 25 -11.15 13.05 22.34
C THR A 25 -9.66 12.90 22.65
N ARG A 26 -8.90 12.34 21.70
CA ARG A 26 -7.47 12.09 21.84
C ARG A 26 -6.74 12.35 20.54
N TYR A 27 -5.43 12.58 20.63
CA TYR A 27 -4.58 12.56 19.45
C TYR A 27 -4.34 11.11 19.03
N VAL A 28 -4.58 10.85 17.74
CA VAL A 28 -4.33 9.56 17.12
C VAL A 28 -3.25 9.70 16.07
N TYR A 29 -2.43 8.66 15.99
CA TYR A 29 -1.44 8.51 14.94
C TYR A 29 -2.12 8.18 13.62
N VAL A 30 -1.79 8.94 12.56
CA VAL A 30 -2.37 8.74 11.24
C VAL A 30 -1.27 8.53 10.20
N ASN A 31 -1.25 7.34 9.60
CA ASN A 31 -0.34 6.96 8.52
C ASN A 31 -1.06 6.00 7.57
N THR A 32 -0.82 6.14 6.27
CA THR A 32 -1.26 5.22 5.20
C THR A 32 -0.93 3.76 5.53
N ARG A 33 0.20 3.49 6.18
CA ARG A 33 0.57 2.15 6.67
C ARG A 33 -0.50 1.60 7.63
N VAL A 34 -0.92 2.39 8.63
CA VAL A 34 -1.94 1.98 9.61
C VAL A 34 -3.29 1.77 8.93
N ASP A 35 -3.66 2.66 8.00
CA ASP A 35 -4.87 2.53 7.19
C ASP A 35 -4.85 1.19 6.40
N TYR A 36 -3.71 0.84 5.77
CA TYR A 36 -3.54 -0.40 5.00
C TYR A 36 -3.53 -1.65 5.90
N GLN A 37 -2.80 -1.63 7.02
CA GLN A 37 -2.69 -2.76 7.93
C GLN A 37 -4.02 -3.14 8.57
N HIS A 38 -4.91 -2.17 8.81
CA HIS A 38 -6.24 -2.38 9.38
C HIS A 38 -7.38 -2.23 8.37
N ARG A 39 -7.10 -2.41 7.07
CA ARG A 39 -8.13 -2.51 6.02
C ARG A 39 -9.13 -3.63 6.32
N SER A 40 -10.32 -3.58 5.71
CA SER A 40 -11.35 -4.61 5.87
C SER A 40 -10.85 -5.98 5.39
N ALA A 41 -11.46 -7.06 5.89
CA ALA A 41 -11.13 -8.42 5.44
C ALA A 41 -11.45 -8.65 3.95
N SER A 42 -12.43 -7.93 3.38
CA SER A 42 -12.71 -7.97 1.94
C SER A 42 -11.57 -7.43 1.06
N LEU A 43 -10.60 -6.74 1.66
CA LEU A 43 -9.44 -6.19 0.99
C LEU A 43 -8.15 -6.93 1.35
N ASP A 44 -8.20 -8.15 1.89
CA ASP A 44 -6.99 -8.86 2.31
C ASP A 44 -6.01 -9.13 1.16
N ASP A 45 -6.55 -9.47 -0.01
CA ASP A 45 -5.76 -9.86 -1.18
C ASP A 45 -5.18 -8.68 -1.99
N ILE A 46 -5.38 -7.44 -1.54
CA ILE A 46 -4.83 -6.26 -2.24
C ILE A 46 -3.45 -5.88 -1.72
N CYS A 47 -2.51 -5.63 -2.63
CA CYS A 47 -1.20 -5.08 -2.28
C CYS A 47 -1.30 -3.59 -1.90
N LEU A 48 -0.25 -3.08 -1.24
CA LEU A 48 -0.21 -1.69 -0.79
C LEU A 48 -0.37 -0.68 -1.95
N TYR A 49 0.30 -0.94 -3.07
CA TYR A 49 0.22 -0.08 -4.25
C TYR A 49 -1.22 0.03 -4.77
N ASP A 50 -1.89 -1.10 -4.96
CA ASP A 50 -3.26 -1.13 -5.46
C ASP A 50 -4.26 -0.59 -4.44
N TYR A 51 -4.02 -0.77 -3.15
CA TYR A 51 -4.81 -0.15 -2.10
C TYR A 51 -4.83 1.38 -2.25
N ILE A 52 -3.66 2.01 -2.42
CA ILE A 52 -3.57 3.47 -2.61
C ILE A 52 -4.19 3.89 -3.95
N ARG A 53 -3.98 3.09 -5.00
CA ARG A 53 -4.52 3.32 -6.35
C ARG A 53 -6.04 3.33 -6.38
N PHE A 54 -6.68 2.38 -5.70
CA PHE A 54 -8.12 2.17 -5.79
C PHE A 54 -8.91 2.71 -4.61
N TYR A 55 -8.30 2.87 -3.44
CA TYR A 55 -9.01 3.28 -2.22
C TYR A 55 -8.48 4.59 -1.66
N ARG A 56 -9.33 5.21 -0.84
CA ARG A 56 -8.94 6.33 0.02
C ARG A 56 -9.70 6.25 1.32
N LYS A 57 -9.09 6.77 2.38
CA LYS A 57 -9.77 7.06 3.62
C LYS A 57 -10.70 8.26 3.46
N LYS A 58 -11.89 8.19 4.06
CA LYS A 58 -12.87 9.29 4.11
C LYS A 58 -13.55 9.30 5.49
N PRO A 59 -13.78 10.47 6.11
CA PRO A 59 -14.65 10.55 7.29
C PRO A 59 -16.07 10.06 6.95
N ILE A 60 -16.74 9.47 7.93
CA ILE A 60 -18.07 8.89 7.77
C ILE A 60 -19.13 9.99 7.80
N ASP A 61 -19.89 10.11 6.71
CA ASP A 61 -21.07 10.98 6.66
C ASP A 61 -22.36 10.22 7.03
N ALA A 62 -23.44 10.95 7.34
CA ALA A 62 -24.76 10.35 7.60
C ALA A 62 -25.27 9.47 6.44
N LYS A 63 -24.93 9.80 5.19
CA LYS A 63 -25.26 8.99 4.01
C LYS A 63 -24.48 7.68 3.98
N ASP A 64 -23.24 7.70 4.44
CA ASP A 64 -22.38 6.52 4.46
C ASP A 64 -22.84 5.54 5.54
N ARG A 65 -23.23 6.06 6.72
CA ARG A 65 -23.78 5.25 7.82
C ARG A 65 -25.03 4.46 7.39
N LYS A 66 -26.01 5.13 6.78
CA LYS A 66 -27.21 4.47 6.24
C LYS A 66 -26.89 3.38 5.22
N GLN A 67 -25.87 3.60 4.39
CA GLN A 67 -25.49 2.62 3.38
C GLN A 67 -24.77 1.41 3.98
N LEU A 68 -23.90 1.63 4.97
CA LEU A 68 -23.23 0.53 5.68
C LEU A 68 -24.24 -0.33 6.44
N GLU A 69 -25.24 0.29 7.07
CA GLU A 69 -26.38 -0.41 7.68
C GLU A 69 -27.17 -1.21 6.65
N ALA A 70 -27.49 -0.61 5.50
CA ALA A 70 -28.17 -1.31 4.40
C ALA A 70 -27.34 -2.47 3.84
N GLN A 71 -26.01 -2.32 3.70
CA GLN A 71 -25.11 -3.39 3.27
C GLN A 71 -25.05 -4.52 4.31
N ALA A 72 -25.02 -4.19 5.60
CA ALA A 72 -25.06 -5.19 6.68
C ALA A 72 -26.38 -5.97 6.68
N ALA A 73 -27.51 -5.30 6.43
CA ALA A 73 -28.82 -5.94 6.32
C ALA A 73 -29.01 -6.79 5.04
N THR A 74 -28.29 -6.46 3.96
CA THR A 74 -28.44 -7.13 2.64
C THR A 74 -27.46 -8.29 2.43
N LYS A 75 -26.52 -8.55 3.35
CA LYS A 75 -25.55 -9.68 3.25
C LYS A 75 -26.20 -11.08 3.20
N SER A 76 -27.52 -11.19 3.27
CA SER A 76 -28.28 -12.45 3.22
C SER A 76 -28.96 -12.77 1.87
N VAL A 77 -29.06 -11.86 0.89
CA VAL A 77 -29.70 -12.17 -0.41
C VAL A 77 -29.07 -11.37 -1.57
N GLU A 78 -28.37 -12.04 -2.48
CA GLU A 78 -27.92 -11.49 -3.77
C GLU A 78 -29.12 -11.29 -4.72
N SER A 79 -29.85 -10.18 -4.57
CA SER A 79 -30.81 -9.74 -5.60
C SER A 79 -30.23 -8.55 -6.38
N LYS A 80 -29.68 -8.87 -7.56
CA LYS A 80 -29.18 -7.90 -8.56
C LYS A 80 -30.34 -7.24 -9.31
N GLU A 81 -31.18 -6.46 -8.63
CA GLU A 81 -32.06 -5.55 -9.37
C GLU A 81 -31.27 -4.31 -9.82
N PRO A 82 -31.41 -3.88 -11.10
CA PRO A 82 -30.70 -2.72 -11.61
C PRO A 82 -31.27 -1.45 -10.97
N ARG A 83 -30.58 -0.94 -9.94
CA ARG A 83 -30.90 0.36 -9.35
C ARG A 83 -30.67 1.46 -10.38
N ARG A 84 -31.68 2.28 -10.62
CA ARG A 84 -31.62 3.44 -11.53
C ARG A 84 -30.70 4.51 -10.94
N GLY A 85 -29.64 4.91 -11.67
CA GLY A 85 -28.71 5.97 -11.27
C GLY A 85 -27.24 5.53 -11.30
N ARG A 86 -26.34 6.46 -10.95
CA ARG A 86 -24.90 6.16 -10.86
C ARG A 86 -24.65 5.17 -9.71
N PRO A 87 -23.99 4.02 -9.94
CA PRO A 87 -23.63 3.10 -8.88
C PRO A 87 -22.81 3.81 -7.81
N PHE A 88 -23.15 3.55 -6.55
CA PHE A 88 -22.39 4.11 -5.45
C PHE A 88 -21.05 3.37 -5.32
N SER A 89 -19.95 4.09 -5.06
CA SER A 89 -18.65 3.50 -4.69
C SER A 89 -18.74 2.47 -3.56
N GLU A 90 -17.99 1.38 -3.69
CA GLU A 90 -17.79 0.40 -2.61
C GLU A 90 -17.24 1.10 -1.35
N ARG A 91 -17.77 0.72 -0.19
CA ARG A 91 -17.39 1.24 1.11
C ARG A 91 -17.10 0.10 2.05
N GLU A 92 -16.01 0.25 2.77
CA GLU A 92 -15.51 -0.77 3.68
C GLU A 92 -15.10 -0.11 4.99
N MET A 93 -15.48 -0.72 6.11
CA MET A 93 -15.06 -0.26 7.43
C MET A 93 -13.62 -0.70 7.72
N PHE A 94 -12.88 0.08 8.49
CA PHE A 94 -11.63 -0.39 9.06
C PHE A 94 -11.91 -1.46 10.13
N GLN A 95 -10.91 -2.30 10.39
CA GLN A 95 -10.95 -3.21 11.53
C GLN A 95 -10.92 -2.46 12.85
N ALA A 96 -11.40 -3.10 13.91
CA ALA A 96 -11.49 -2.51 15.25
C ALA A 96 -10.15 -2.04 15.82
N GLY A 97 -9.02 -2.60 15.35
CA GLY A 97 -7.67 -2.17 15.73
C GLY A 97 -7.25 -0.81 15.16
N HIS A 98 -7.97 -0.26 14.17
CA HIS A 98 -7.62 1.02 13.58
C HIS A 98 -7.98 2.19 14.53
N PRO A 99 -7.07 3.17 14.75
CA PRO A 99 -7.32 4.28 15.66
C PRO A 99 -8.56 5.12 15.32
N GLN A 100 -8.91 5.19 14.03
CA GLN A 100 -10.06 5.94 13.51
C GLN A 100 -11.18 5.03 12.96
N ALA A 101 -11.28 3.79 13.45
CA ALA A 101 -12.25 2.81 12.93
C ALA A 101 -13.72 3.29 13.02
N SER A 102 -14.05 4.07 14.05
CA SER A 102 -15.41 4.58 14.29
C SER A 102 -15.73 5.86 13.50
N SER A 103 -14.72 6.60 13.05
CA SER A 103 -14.88 7.91 12.42
C SER A 103 -14.60 7.90 10.91
N HIS A 104 -13.85 6.93 10.40
CA HIS A 104 -13.42 6.87 9.00
C HIS A 104 -13.71 5.52 8.34
N ILE A 105 -13.79 5.53 7.01
CA ILE A 105 -14.01 4.37 6.15
C ILE A 105 -13.08 4.37 4.94
N ASN A 106 -12.90 3.20 4.35
CA ASN A 106 -12.33 3.04 3.02
C ASN A 106 -13.42 3.19 1.97
N ILE A 107 -13.18 4.07 1.00
CA ILE A 107 -14.06 4.23 -0.16
C ILE A 107 -13.30 3.97 -1.44
N LYS A 108 -13.87 3.15 -2.31
CA LYS A 108 -13.32 2.88 -3.64
C LYS A 108 -13.45 4.13 -4.51
N ARG A 109 -12.34 4.52 -5.11
CA ARG A 109 -12.23 5.62 -6.04
C ARG A 109 -12.97 5.27 -7.32
N LEU A 110 -13.67 6.25 -7.87
CA LEU A 110 -14.34 6.14 -9.17
C LEU A 110 -13.34 6.09 -10.33
N LYS A 111 -12.19 6.76 -10.16
CA LYS A 111 -11.07 6.73 -11.08
C LYS A 111 -9.82 6.33 -10.28
N PRO A 112 -9.08 5.29 -10.70
CA PRO A 112 -7.84 4.94 -10.04
C PRO A 112 -6.83 6.07 -10.19
N VAL A 113 -5.96 6.21 -9.19
CA VAL A 113 -4.84 7.18 -9.21
C VAL A 113 -3.53 6.44 -9.29
N VAL A 114 -2.49 7.06 -9.85
CA VAL A 114 -1.13 6.49 -9.80
C VAL A 114 -0.51 6.91 -8.46
N PRO A 115 -0.20 5.96 -7.54
CA PRO A 115 0.52 6.28 -6.31
C PRO A 115 1.87 6.91 -6.61
N VAL A 116 2.18 8.00 -5.90
CA VAL A 116 3.51 8.61 -5.90
C VAL A 116 4.29 7.97 -4.77
N LEU A 117 5.40 7.31 -5.10
CA LEU A 117 6.29 6.71 -4.11
C LEU A 117 7.18 7.80 -3.51
N LEU A 118 6.95 8.12 -2.25
CA LEU A 118 7.77 9.07 -1.48
C LEU A 118 8.81 8.30 -0.67
N GLY A 119 10.04 8.81 -0.64
CA GLY A 119 11.16 8.21 0.09
C GLY A 119 12.28 7.71 -0.83
N PRO A 120 13.17 6.83 -0.32
CA PRO A 120 14.24 6.24 -1.10
C PRO A 120 13.70 5.57 -2.37
N GLN A 121 14.42 5.74 -3.47
CA GLN A 121 14.02 5.13 -4.74
C GLN A 121 14.10 3.60 -4.64
N VAL A 122 13.18 2.91 -5.32
CA VAL A 122 13.26 1.44 -5.46
C VAL A 122 14.59 1.09 -6.12
N PRO A 123 15.43 0.25 -5.47
CA PRO A 123 16.74 -0.09 -6.00
C PRO A 123 16.65 -0.87 -7.31
N ARG A 124 17.73 -0.85 -8.08
CA ARG A 124 17.88 -1.63 -9.32
C ARG A 124 17.93 -3.13 -9.04
N ARG A 125 17.32 -3.92 -9.92
CA ARG A 125 17.30 -5.38 -9.81
C ARG A 125 18.55 -6.07 -10.36
N ASP A 126 19.30 -5.42 -11.24
CA ASP A 126 20.44 -5.99 -11.96
C ASP A 126 21.75 -5.94 -11.16
N ARG A 127 21.77 -5.19 -10.06
CA ARG A 127 22.90 -5.08 -9.14
C ARG A 127 22.74 -6.03 -7.95
N GLU A 128 23.80 -6.80 -7.68
CA GLU A 128 23.77 -7.80 -6.60
C GLU A 128 23.73 -7.14 -5.21
N ASP A 129 24.50 -6.06 -5.02
CA ASP A 129 24.56 -5.29 -3.77
C ASP A 129 23.24 -4.57 -3.40
N THR A 130 22.32 -4.46 -4.37
CA THR A 130 20.98 -3.89 -4.16
C THR A 130 19.85 -4.90 -4.28
N ARG A 131 20.15 -6.18 -4.56
CA ARG A 131 19.15 -7.22 -4.84
C ARG A 131 18.17 -7.43 -3.69
N GLU A 132 18.68 -7.63 -2.48
CA GLU A 132 17.86 -7.81 -1.27
C GLU A 132 16.96 -6.60 -1.01
N ARG A 133 17.50 -5.38 -1.14
CA ARG A 133 16.71 -4.15 -0.97
C ARG A 133 15.65 -4.00 -2.06
N HIS A 134 15.96 -4.36 -3.30
CA HIS A 134 14.99 -4.40 -4.40
C HIS A 134 13.84 -5.37 -4.10
N CYS A 135 14.15 -6.62 -3.79
CA CYS A 135 13.14 -7.65 -3.47
C CYS A 135 12.25 -7.21 -2.31
N ARG A 136 12.83 -6.64 -1.25
CA ARG A 136 12.08 -6.06 -0.12
C ARG A 136 11.12 -4.95 -0.58
N SER A 137 11.58 -4.01 -1.39
CA SER A 137 10.74 -2.93 -1.92
C SER A 137 9.59 -3.45 -2.77
N ILE A 138 9.85 -4.41 -3.67
CA ILE A 138 8.80 -4.97 -4.54
C ILE A 138 7.77 -5.74 -3.72
N LEU A 139 8.20 -6.61 -2.80
CA LEU A 139 7.28 -7.36 -1.94
C LEU A 139 6.43 -6.42 -1.08
N THR A 140 7.03 -5.39 -0.50
CA THR A 140 6.31 -4.41 0.32
C THR A 140 5.22 -3.66 -0.47
N LEU A 141 5.47 -3.35 -1.74
CA LEU A 141 4.55 -2.56 -2.56
C LEU A 141 3.49 -3.42 -3.27
N PHE A 142 3.90 -4.59 -3.79
CA PHE A 142 3.13 -5.37 -4.76
C PHE A 142 2.68 -6.74 -4.25
N PHE A 143 3.04 -7.14 -3.03
CA PHE A 143 2.48 -8.31 -2.37
C PHE A 143 1.45 -7.90 -1.31
N PRO A 144 0.38 -8.69 -1.06
CA PRO A 144 -0.56 -8.41 0.02
C PRO A 144 0.04 -8.75 1.39
N TRP A 145 -0.07 -7.85 2.37
CA TRP A 145 0.41 -8.09 3.74
C TRP A 145 -0.34 -7.25 4.78
N ARG A 146 -0.28 -7.63 6.05
CA ARG A 146 -0.72 -6.85 7.21
C ARG A 146 0.41 -6.66 8.22
N SER A 147 1.34 -7.61 8.29
CA SER A 147 2.55 -7.55 9.10
C SER A 147 3.81 -7.72 8.23
N ILE A 148 4.98 -7.39 8.77
CA ILE A 148 6.25 -7.62 8.07
C ILE A 148 6.55 -9.13 8.00
N GLN A 149 6.11 -9.89 9.00
CA GLN A 149 6.23 -11.34 9.05
C GLN A 149 5.44 -12.01 7.92
N ASP A 150 4.33 -11.40 7.47
CA ASP A 150 3.61 -11.91 6.31
C ASP A 150 4.48 -11.83 5.06
N LEU A 151 5.44 -10.91 4.98
CA LEU A 151 6.34 -10.75 3.84
C LEU A 151 7.54 -11.68 3.91
N CYS A 152 8.31 -11.64 4.99
CA CYS A 152 9.56 -12.38 5.11
C CYS A 152 9.74 -12.89 6.53
N ASP A 153 9.95 -14.20 6.67
CA ASP A 153 10.32 -14.81 7.94
C ASP A 153 11.78 -14.49 8.29
N VAL A 154 12.14 -14.68 9.57
CA VAL A 154 13.46 -14.31 10.12
C VAL A 154 14.58 -15.19 9.56
N ASP A 155 14.26 -16.40 9.10
CA ASP A 155 15.18 -17.40 8.57
C ASP A 155 15.32 -17.36 7.04
N GLN A 156 14.66 -16.42 6.37
CA GLN A 156 14.64 -16.30 4.91
C GLN A 156 15.26 -14.97 4.46
N THR A 157 15.81 -14.95 3.24
CA THR A 157 16.20 -13.71 2.59
C THR A 157 15.07 -13.16 1.72
N TRP A 158 15.06 -11.85 1.47
CA TRP A 158 14.02 -11.22 0.65
C TRP A 158 14.05 -11.75 -0.78
N GLN A 159 15.23 -12.08 -1.30
CA GLN A 159 15.38 -12.68 -2.62
C GLN A 159 14.73 -14.06 -2.69
N GLN A 160 14.95 -14.93 -1.71
CA GLN A 160 14.35 -16.28 -1.67
C GLN A 160 12.82 -16.19 -1.66
N VAL A 161 12.28 -15.35 -0.78
CA VAL A 161 10.84 -15.10 -0.67
C VAL A 161 10.28 -14.54 -1.98
N PHE A 162 10.98 -13.58 -2.58
CA PHE A 162 10.55 -12.97 -3.83
C PHE A 162 10.45 -14.01 -4.94
N THR A 163 11.44 -14.89 -5.09
CA THR A 163 11.39 -15.98 -6.08
C THR A 163 10.18 -16.88 -5.89
N ILE A 164 9.83 -17.23 -4.65
CA ILE A 164 8.67 -18.09 -4.35
C ILE A 164 7.34 -17.38 -4.67
N ARG A 165 7.25 -16.09 -4.36
CA ARG A 165 5.98 -15.34 -4.41
C ARG A 165 5.75 -14.56 -5.70
N HIS A 166 6.78 -14.46 -6.55
CA HIS A 166 6.72 -13.69 -7.78
C HIS A 166 5.54 -14.06 -8.68
N GLU A 167 5.22 -15.35 -8.77
CA GLU A 167 4.09 -15.84 -9.59
C GLU A 167 2.72 -15.39 -9.09
N SER A 168 2.61 -15.01 -7.82
CA SER A 168 1.37 -14.48 -7.24
C SER A 168 1.18 -12.98 -7.50
N ILE A 169 2.21 -12.29 -7.99
CA ILE A 169 2.13 -10.87 -8.33
C ILE A 169 1.34 -10.73 -9.65
N THR A 170 0.39 -9.80 -9.67
CA THR A 170 -0.48 -9.61 -10.84
C THR A 170 0.32 -9.12 -12.04
N SER A 171 -0.10 -9.50 -13.26
CA SER A 171 0.57 -9.07 -14.50
C SER A 171 0.60 -7.54 -14.65
N GLU A 172 -0.43 -6.85 -14.18
CA GLU A 172 -0.45 -5.38 -14.13
C GLU A 172 0.59 -4.81 -13.15
N SER A 173 0.77 -5.44 -11.98
CA SER A 173 1.82 -5.06 -11.05
C SER A 173 3.21 -5.32 -11.64
N CYS A 174 3.42 -6.45 -12.32
CA CYS A 174 4.68 -6.75 -13.00
C CYS A 174 5.04 -5.68 -14.04
N LYS A 175 4.08 -5.19 -14.83
CA LYS A 175 4.30 -4.07 -15.76
C LYS A 175 4.79 -2.81 -15.04
N ILE A 176 4.21 -2.50 -13.88
CA ILE A 176 4.61 -1.34 -13.08
C ILE A 176 6.03 -1.55 -12.52
N ILE A 177 6.34 -2.75 -12.04
CA ILE A 177 7.68 -3.13 -11.57
C ILE A 177 8.72 -2.95 -12.69
N ASP A 178 8.41 -3.40 -13.90
CA ASP A 178 9.31 -3.24 -15.05
C ASP A 178 9.45 -1.76 -15.45
N HIS A 179 8.38 -0.96 -15.39
CA HIS A 179 8.49 0.48 -15.61
C HIS A 179 9.35 1.19 -14.55
N ILE A 180 9.29 0.76 -13.28
CA ILE A 180 10.15 1.29 -12.23
C ILE A 180 11.63 1.01 -12.54
N GLN A 181 11.94 -0.21 -13.01
CA GLN A 181 13.29 -0.57 -13.43
C GLN A 181 13.75 0.26 -14.64
N LEU A 182 12.90 0.38 -15.67
CA LEU A 182 13.21 1.17 -16.87
C LEU A 182 13.49 2.64 -16.55
N LEU A 183 12.73 3.25 -15.65
CA LEU A 183 12.98 4.63 -15.21
C LEU A 183 14.35 4.79 -14.56
N GLN A 184 14.83 3.78 -13.84
CA GLN A 184 16.18 3.80 -13.27
C GLN A 184 17.26 3.62 -14.33
N GLU A 185 17.05 2.75 -15.31
CA GLU A 185 17.97 2.56 -16.44
C GLU A 185 18.13 3.86 -17.22
N CYS A 186 17.04 4.48 -17.66
CA CYS A 186 17.07 5.75 -18.39
C CYS A 186 17.71 6.89 -17.59
N LYS A 187 17.49 6.93 -16.27
CA LYS A 187 18.11 7.94 -15.41
C LYS A 187 19.63 7.79 -15.40
N ASN A 188 20.13 6.57 -15.27
CA ASN A 188 21.57 6.31 -15.27
C ASN A 188 22.19 6.62 -16.63
N ASP A 189 21.59 6.19 -17.74
CA ASP A 189 22.08 6.47 -19.09
C ASP A 189 22.22 7.98 -19.34
N ARG A 190 21.22 8.76 -18.88
CA ARG A 190 21.25 10.22 -18.96
C ARG A 190 22.37 10.81 -18.09
N ASP A 191 22.49 10.34 -16.85
CA ASP A 191 23.47 10.88 -15.91
C ASP A 191 24.91 10.54 -16.36
N GLU A 192 25.14 9.36 -16.96
CA GLU A 192 26.39 8.98 -17.63
C GLU A 192 26.68 9.85 -18.85
N HIS A 193 25.67 10.11 -19.70
CA HIS A 193 25.81 10.98 -20.86
C HIS A 193 26.19 12.42 -20.49
N LEU A 194 25.70 12.94 -19.37
CA LEU A 194 26.02 14.28 -18.88
C LEU A 194 27.42 14.39 -18.24
N GLN A 195 28.06 13.28 -17.92
CA GLN A 195 29.40 13.23 -17.33
C GLN A 195 30.52 13.06 -18.37
N GLN A 196 30.17 12.89 -19.64
CA GLN A 196 31.09 12.84 -20.79
C GLN A 196 31.38 14.23 -21.35
#